data_AF-A0A1G3RT35-F1
#
_entry.id   AF-A0A1G3RT35-F1
#
_cell.length_a   1.000
_cell.length_b   1.000
_cell.length_c   1.000
_cell.angle_alpha   90.00
_cell.angle_beta   90.00
_cell.angle_gamma   90.00
#
_symmetry.space_group_name_H-M   'P 1'
#
loop_
_entity.id
_entity.type
_entity.pdbx_description
1 polymer ?
#
loop_
_entity_poly.entity_id
_entity_poly.type
_entity_poly.pdbx_seq_one_letter_code
_entity_poly.pdbx_strand_id
1 'polypeptide(L)'
;MRISIIPMVIGLALFAGAAFGVALALWGIPAIEQVIVERETSKYLKSGHLPIAYHVYSLEDVRRFVEAVLPLGISVSERSAEKMLKVVRETYAAPYKAALTPPASDEVIATYLEKTGLLTEMNLGREAALEALRSIDPSIHHLVPAMDYCQYYPSFPESTDLAQLRLPAEFEPQGAVVLAWPIYYPFRWDEHTQFTTAIASVAEAHILVPDVYWQKAVELYLRAKNVSTDHIRFIHARVEDVWTRDYMPATVLDRNQRPYLIANPYIQSGPPFNKGEQEAPMELGKSYGVPLIRLPVVIEGGNIISDGQGTIMLFDSVFKMNQDITPEKLKAVFARYFGARRVILFPALKGEFTGHIDMVVKFVDCDRLMVASSDPSYKWHGDFEAIAKRLSETPSSNGRPYEVIRVPMAISNNASPDFWSYVNSLTVNGKVIIPMYGVSRDQAAIALYKRAMPNYEVIGIDFRDFPLGSVHCQSKEIPASLFQNRVRDTGSHSSMYVPMTRF
;
A
#
# COMPACT_ATOMS: atom_id res chain seq x y z
N MET A 1 66.06 -0.89 -20.25
CA MET A 1 65.26 -2.13 -20.36
C MET A 1 64.47 -2.31 -19.07
N ARG A 2 63.23 -1.82 -19.06
CA ARG A 2 62.27 -2.05 -17.97
C ARG A 2 61.19 -2.98 -18.54
N ILE A 3 61.02 -4.12 -17.87
CA ILE A 3 60.10 -5.17 -18.26
C ILE A 3 58.67 -4.70 -17.94
N SER A 4 57.82 -4.85 -18.95
CA SER A 4 56.45 -4.37 -19.02
C SER A 4 55.51 -5.24 -18.17
N ILE A 5 54.87 -4.64 -17.16
CA ILE A 5 53.68 -5.19 -16.49
C ILE A 5 52.53 -4.22 -16.79
N ILE A 6 52.06 -4.27 -18.03
CA ILE A 6 50.83 -3.65 -18.51
C ILE A 6 50.17 -4.75 -19.34
N PRO A 7 49.52 -5.71 -18.66
CA PRO A 7 48.06 -5.75 -18.64
C PRO A 7 47.51 -6.34 -17.32
N MET A 8 47.34 -5.50 -16.29
CA MET A 8 46.61 -5.88 -15.05
C MET A 8 45.78 -4.71 -14.50
N VAL A 9 45.29 -3.85 -15.39
CA VAL A 9 44.43 -2.68 -15.06
C VAL A 9 43.22 -2.56 -16.00
N ILE A 10 43.04 -3.47 -16.97
CA ILE A 10 41.90 -3.45 -17.94
C ILE A 10 40.90 -4.60 -17.67
N GLY A 11 40.87 -5.16 -16.46
CA GLY A 11 40.03 -6.31 -16.11
C GLY A 11 39.27 -6.19 -14.80
N LEU A 12 38.84 -4.98 -14.40
CA LEU A 12 38.11 -4.77 -13.13
C LEU A 12 37.01 -3.70 -13.28
N ALA A 13 36.19 -3.85 -14.33
CA ALA A 13 35.03 -3.00 -14.59
C ALA A 13 33.70 -3.77 -14.74
N LEU A 14 33.63 -5.07 -14.40
CA LEU A 14 32.41 -5.88 -14.65
C LEU A 14 32.03 -6.92 -13.58
N PHE A 15 32.53 -6.81 -12.34
CA PHE A 15 32.12 -7.71 -11.26
C PHE A 15 31.92 -6.91 -9.96
N ALA A 16 30.69 -6.48 -9.71
CA ALA A 16 30.25 -6.01 -8.39
C ALA A 16 29.15 -6.96 -7.89
N GLY A 17 29.60 -8.15 -7.50
CA GLY A 17 28.79 -9.20 -6.91
C GLY A 17 29.71 -10.17 -6.17
N ALA A 18 29.48 -10.28 -4.86
CA ALA A 18 30.04 -11.21 -3.88
C ALA A 18 31.34 -10.82 -3.14
N ALA A 19 31.24 -10.98 -1.82
CA ALA A 19 32.29 -11.08 -0.79
C ALA A 19 32.88 -9.78 -0.23
N PHE A 20 32.21 -9.22 0.79
CA PHE A 20 32.92 -8.85 2.02
C PHE A 20 32.22 -9.51 3.21
N GLY A 21 32.49 -10.81 3.36
CA GLY A 21 32.13 -11.58 4.53
C GLY A 21 33.22 -11.48 5.60
N VAL A 22 32.87 -10.78 6.68
CA VAL A 22 33.23 -11.02 8.09
C VAL A 22 34.70 -10.87 8.52
N ALA A 23 34.85 -9.96 9.50
CA ALA A 23 35.88 -9.83 10.52
C ALA A 23 37.25 -9.26 10.14
N LEU A 24 37.44 -7.97 10.41
CA LEU A 24 38.47 -7.52 11.36
C LEU A 24 38.31 -6.03 11.72
N ALA A 25 38.44 -5.78 13.02
CA ALA A 25 38.75 -4.50 13.67
C ALA A 25 37.65 -3.44 13.79
N LEU A 26 37.04 -3.43 14.98
CA LEU A 26 36.85 -2.23 15.79
C LEU A 26 38.00 -1.22 15.53
N TRP A 27 37.64 -0.04 15.02
CA TRP A 27 38.39 1.24 14.91
C TRP A 27 38.55 1.74 13.47
N GLY A 28 37.79 2.80 13.15
CA GLY A 28 38.06 3.74 12.07
C GLY A 28 37.72 3.25 10.66
N ILE A 29 36.54 3.61 10.16
CA ILE A 29 36.26 3.54 8.73
C ILE A 29 37.28 4.46 8.01
N PRO A 30 38.08 3.97 7.04
CA PRO A 30 38.97 4.82 6.27
C PRO A 30 38.16 5.85 5.47
N ALA A 31 38.62 7.10 5.43
CA ALA A 31 37.96 8.19 4.69
C ALA A 31 37.64 7.86 3.22
N ILE A 32 38.36 6.91 2.63
CA ILE A 32 38.16 6.44 1.25
C ILE A 32 36.84 5.67 1.10
N GLU A 33 36.48 4.80 2.06
CA GLU A 33 35.23 4.04 2.02
C GLU A 33 34.02 4.97 2.22
N GLN A 34 34.14 5.95 3.11
CA GLN A 34 33.11 6.98 3.31
C GLN A 34 32.87 7.80 2.03
N VAL A 35 33.94 8.18 1.31
CA VAL A 35 33.84 8.90 0.03
C VAL A 35 33.21 8.04 -1.07
N ILE A 36 33.49 6.73 -1.10
CA ILE A 36 32.88 5.81 -2.06
C ILE A 36 31.39 5.65 -1.77
N VAL A 37 31.01 5.43 -0.51
CA VAL A 37 29.60 5.36 -0.09
C VAL A 37 28.88 6.67 -0.43
N GLU A 38 29.45 7.83 -0.09
CA GLU A 38 28.87 9.13 -0.44
C GLU A 38 28.72 9.34 -1.95
N ARG A 39 29.70 8.89 -2.76
CA ARG A 39 29.67 9.02 -4.21
C ARG A 39 28.63 8.09 -4.84
N GLU A 40 28.54 6.85 -4.40
CA GLU A 40 27.57 5.89 -4.93
C GLU A 40 26.15 6.25 -4.47
N THR A 41 25.94 6.65 -3.21
CA THR A 41 24.66 7.21 -2.75
C THR A 41 24.29 8.47 -3.54
N SER A 42 25.24 9.37 -3.81
CA SER A 42 24.96 10.55 -4.64
C SER A 42 24.66 10.23 -6.10
N LYS A 43 25.29 9.21 -6.69
CA LYS A 43 24.94 8.71 -8.04
C LYS A 43 23.56 8.07 -8.05
N TYR A 44 23.26 7.26 -7.04
CA TYR A 44 21.97 6.61 -6.85
C TYR A 44 20.82 7.62 -6.69
N LEU A 45 21.06 8.70 -5.93
CA LEU A 45 20.13 9.84 -5.81
C LEU A 45 19.96 10.63 -7.10
N LYS A 46 20.97 10.63 -7.98
CA LYS A 46 20.93 11.32 -9.28
C LYS A 46 20.37 10.46 -10.41
N SER A 47 20.35 9.13 -10.28
CA SER A 47 19.87 8.23 -11.33
C SER A 47 18.34 8.17 -11.46
N GLY A 48 17.59 9.00 -10.73
CA GLY A 48 16.14 9.21 -10.92
C GLY A 48 15.23 8.09 -10.43
N HIS A 49 15.80 6.96 -9.99
CA HIS A 49 15.06 5.80 -9.49
C HIS A 49 15.33 5.67 -8.00
N LEU A 50 14.78 6.59 -7.20
CA LEU A 50 14.85 6.47 -5.76
C LEU A 50 13.72 5.53 -5.29
N PRO A 51 14.04 4.37 -4.68
CA PRO A 51 13.14 3.71 -3.75
C PRO A 51 13.01 4.51 -2.45
N ILE A 52 13.84 5.55 -2.29
CA ILE A 52 13.85 6.46 -1.16
C ILE A 52 12.59 7.30 -1.21
N ALA A 53 11.74 7.03 -0.23
CA ALA A 53 10.43 7.58 -0.07
C ALA A 53 10.42 9.11 -0.20
N TYR A 54 9.31 9.55 -0.77
CA TYR A 54 8.72 10.88 -0.89
C TYR A 54 8.54 11.62 0.44
N HIS A 55 9.34 11.28 1.45
CA HIS A 55 9.28 11.69 2.86
C HIS A 55 10.59 12.33 3.34
N VAL A 56 11.59 12.46 2.45
CA VAL A 56 12.91 13.03 2.77
C VAL A 56 12.95 14.53 2.51
N TYR A 57 12.48 15.34 3.47
CA TYR A 57 12.40 16.80 3.31
C TYR A 57 13.18 17.61 4.35
N SER A 58 13.69 16.93 5.38
CA SER A 58 14.60 17.49 6.36
C SER A 58 15.92 16.72 6.40
N LEU A 59 16.94 17.33 7.01
CA LEU A 59 18.20 16.65 7.28
C LEU A 59 18.01 15.42 8.17
N GLU A 60 17.00 15.45 9.05
CA GLU A 60 16.64 14.34 9.91
C GLU A 60 16.07 13.17 9.10
N ASP A 61 15.22 13.44 8.11
CA ASP A 61 14.67 12.38 7.25
C ASP A 61 15.77 11.74 6.40
N VAL A 62 16.72 12.54 5.91
CA VAL A 62 17.90 12.03 5.21
C VAL A 62 18.73 11.14 6.14
N ARG A 63 18.94 11.57 7.39
CA ARG A 63 19.71 10.79 8.37
C ARG A 63 19.01 9.46 8.68
N ARG A 64 17.72 9.48 9.01
CA ARG A 64 16.91 8.28 9.27
C ARG A 64 16.89 7.32 8.09
N PHE A 65 16.70 7.86 6.89
CA PHE A 65 16.74 7.08 5.68
C PHE A 65 18.09 6.39 5.52
N VAL A 66 19.19 7.13 5.70
CA VAL A 66 20.52 6.58 5.52
C VAL A 66 20.85 5.57 6.63
N GLU A 67 20.47 5.82 7.88
CA GLU A 67 20.59 4.86 8.98
C GLU A 67 19.82 3.57 8.71
N ALA A 68 18.68 3.66 8.02
CA ALA A 68 17.88 2.50 7.64
C ALA A 68 18.47 1.69 6.47
N VAL A 69 19.21 2.33 5.56
CA VAL A 69 19.68 1.71 4.31
C VAL A 69 21.16 1.35 4.31
N LEU A 70 22.00 2.04 5.09
CA LEU A 70 23.41 1.67 5.20
C LEU A 70 23.64 0.57 6.26
N PRO A 71 24.67 -0.27 6.08
CA PRO A 71 25.09 -1.23 7.10
C PRO A 71 25.24 -0.57 8.48
N LEU A 72 24.82 -1.28 9.53
CA LEU A 72 24.90 -0.85 10.93
C LEU A 72 26.26 -0.20 11.25
N GLY A 73 26.24 1.12 11.47
CA GLY A 73 27.41 1.90 11.90
C GLY A 73 27.97 2.91 10.89
N ILE A 74 27.44 3.01 9.67
CA ILE A 74 27.84 4.05 8.71
C ILE A 74 26.93 5.27 8.87
N SER A 75 27.52 6.41 9.23
CA SER A 75 26.84 7.71 9.26
C SER A 75 27.27 8.58 8.08
N VAL A 76 26.36 9.45 7.64
CA VAL A 76 26.65 10.43 6.59
C VAL A 76 27.11 11.71 7.24
N SER A 77 28.16 12.32 6.67
CA SER A 77 28.54 13.68 7.05
C SER A 77 27.37 14.65 6.82
N GLU A 78 27.24 15.66 7.68
CA GLU A 78 26.19 16.68 7.54
C GLU A 78 26.19 17.34 6.15
N ARG A 79 27.38 17.65 5.64
CA ARG A 79 27.57 18.19 4.29
C ARG A 79 27.02 17.29 3.19
N SER A 80 27.15 15.98 3.35
CA SER A 80 26.62 15.02 2.37
C SER A 80 25.12 14.85 2.54
N ALA A 81 24.59 14.84 3.77
CA ALA A 81 23.15 14.87 4.01
C ALA A 81 22.49 16.11 3.40
N GLU A 82 23.11 17.29 3.51
CA GLU A 82 22.65 18.52 2.86
C GLU A 82 22.64 18.44 1.33
N LYS A 83 23.69 17.85 0.73
CA LYS A 83 23.72 17.63 -0.73
C LYS A 83 22.63 16.67 -1.19
N MET A 84 22.38 15.60 -0.44
CA MET A 84 21.32 14.65 -0.75
C MET A 84 19.95 15.31 -0.63
N LEU A 85 19.72 16.06 0.46
CA LEU A 85 18.49 16.84 0.64
C LEU A 85 18.26 17.82 -0.51
N LYS A 86 19.33 18.50 -0.98
CA LYS A 86 19.24 19.41 -2.12
C LYS A 86 18.80 18.69 -3.40
N VAL A 87 19.42 17.54 -3.73
CA VAL A 87 19.06 16.75 -4.91
C VAL A 87 17.60 16.28 -4.82
N VAL A 88 17.19 15.72 -3.67
CA VAL A 88 15.80 15.27 -3.45
C VAL A 88 14.81 16.43 -3.62
N ARG A 89 15.10 17.59 -3.00
CA ARG A 89 14.25 18.79 -3.13
C ARG A 89 14.18 19.32 -4.56
N GLU A 90 15.26 19.24 -5.34
CA GLU A 90 15.27 19.66 -6.75
C GLU A 90 14.49 18.67 -7.62
N THR A 91 14.72 17.37 -7.46
CA THR A 91 14.04 16.30 -8.22
C THR A 91 12.54 16.28 -7.96
N TYR A 92 12.12 16.43 -6.69
CA TYR A 92 10.72 16.35 -6.28
C TYR A 92 10.08 17.72 -6.01
N ALA A 93 10.68 18.82 -6.49
CA ALA A 93 10.21 20.18 -6.24
C ALA A 93 8.75 20.39 -6.68
N ALA A 94 8.39 19.87 -7.86
CA ALA A 94 7.06 20.03 -8.42
C ALA A 94 5.99 19.21 -7.66
N PRO A 95 6.16 17.89 -7.44
CA PRO A 95 5.31 17.11 -6.54
C PRO A 95 5.16 17.72 -5.15
N TYR A 96 6.28 18.10 -4.53
CA TYR A 96 6.27 18.67 -3.19
C TYR A 96 5.51 19.98 -3.09
N LYS A 97 5.75 20.91 -4.02
CA LYS A 97 5.03 22.20 -4.04
C LYS A 97 3.53 21.99 -4.30
N ALA A 98 3.19 21.08 -5.20
CA ALA A 98 1.80 20.77 -5.52
C ALA A 98 1.08 20.11 -4.35
N ALA A 99 1.73 19.27 -3.55
CA ALA A 99 1.10 18.67 -2.36
C ALA A 99 0.87 19.70 -1.23
N LEU A 100 1.78 20.67 -1.06
CA LEU A 100 1.56 21.78 -0.13
C LEU A 100 0.42 22.70 -0.58
N THR A 101 0.25 22.88 -1.88
CA THR A 101 -0.80 23.72 -2.48
C THR A 101 -1.34 23.00 -3.71
N PRO A 102 -2.37 22.15 -3.53
CA PRO A 102 -2.96 21.37 -4.61
C PRO A 102 -3.31 22.23 -5.83
N PRO A 103 -3.11 21.72 -7.06
CA PRO A 103 -3.41 22.46 -8.27
C PRO A 103 -4.85 22.98 -8.31
N ALA A 104 -5.00 24.28 -8.54
CA ALA A 104 -6.31 24.95 -8.52
C ALA A 104 -6.78 25.43 -9.91
N SER A 105 -6.13 24.99 -10.99
CA SER A 105 -6.54 25.29 -12.37
C SER A 105 -5.95 24.29 -13.37
N ASP A 106 -6.55 24.21 -14.55
CA ASP A 106 -6.07 23.35 -15.65
C ASP A 106 -4.66 23.76 -16.12
N GLU A 107 -4.32 25.05 -16.11
CA GLU A 107 -2.99 25.55 -16.46
C GLU A 107 -1.92 25.08 -15.46
N VAL A 108 -2.27 25.02 -14.17
CA VAL A 108 -1.38 24.50 -13.13
C VAL A 108 -1.19 22.99 -13.32
N ILE A 109 -2.26 22.25 -13.63
CA ILE A 109 -2.17 20.82 -13.97
C ILE A 109 -1.30 20.57 -15.20
N ALA A 110 -1.55 21.26 -16.32
CA ALA A 110 -0.74 21.11 -17.53
C ALA A 110 0.75 21.37 -17.26
N THR A 111 1.06 22.38 -16.42
CA THR A 111 2.44 22.65 -15.98
C THR A 111 3.02 21.56 -15.11
N TYR A 112 2.22 21.00 -14.22
CA TYR A 112 2.63 19.88 -13.40
C TYR A 112 2.98 18.68 -14.28
N LEU A 113 2.07 18.26 -15.15
CA LEU A 113 2.23 17.12 -16.05
C LEU A 113 3.44 17.27 -16.99
N GLU A 114 3.70 18.49 -17.45
CA GLU A 114 4.88 18.80 -18.27
C GLU A 114 6.18 18.62 -17.47
N LYS A 115 6.23 19.18 -16.25
CA LYS A 115 7.42 19.13 -15.38
C LYS A 115 7.74 17.74 -14.86
N THR A 116 6.73 16.89 -14.69
CA THR A 116 6.91 15.51 -14.24
C THR A 116 7.14 14.54 -15.40
N GLY A 117 7.07 15.00 -16.66
CA GLY A 117 7.25 14.16 -17.85
C GLY A 117 6.02 13.37 -18.27
N LEU A 118 4.91 13.45 -17.53
CA LEU A 118 3.66 12.75 -17.83
C LEU A 118 3.05 13.15 -19.19
N LEU A 119 3.22 14.41 -19.62
CA LEU A 119 2.80 14.79 -20.98
C LEU A 119 3.58 14.04 -22.07
N THR A 120 4.88 13.81 -21.85
CA THR A 120 5.71 13.03 -22.76
C THR A 120 5.27 11.57 -22.80
N GLU A 121 4.96 10.98 -21.64
CA GLU A 121 4.41 9.61 -21.57
C GLU A 121 3.08 9.45 -22.30
N MET A 122 2.24 10.49 -22.27
CA MET A 122 0.97 10.53 -23.01
C MET A 122 1.13 10.93 -24.48
N ASN A 123 2.35 11.26 -24.93
CA ASN A 123 2.63 11.82 -26.26
C ASN A 123 1.76 13.06 -26.57
N LEU A 124 1.62 13.96 -25.59
CA LEU A 124 0.84 15.19 -25.69
C LEU A 124 1.73 16.44 -25.58
N GLY A 125 1.46 17.42 -26.44
CA GLY A 125 1.96 18.78 -26.25
C GLY A 125 1.15 19.51 -25.19
N ARG A 126 1.75 20.52 -24.55
CA ARG A 126 1.12 21.30 -23.47
C ARG A 126 -0.23 21.92 -23.86
N GLU A 127 -0.34 22.53 -25.03
CA GLU A 127 -1.60 23.17 -25.50
C GLU A 127 -2.70 22.13 -25.70
N ALA A 128 -2.38 20.99 -26.33
CA ALA A 128 -3.32 19.89 -26.51
C ALA A 128 -3.78 19.30 -25.16
N ALA A 129 -2.87 19.19 -24.20
CA ALA A 129 -3.21 18.75 -22.85
C ALA A 129 -4.15 19.75 -22.15
N LEU A 130 -3.91 21.05 -22.28
CA LEU A 130 -4.77 22.08 -21.70
C LEU A 130 -6.18 22.08 -22.32
N GLU A 131 -6.28 21.92 -23.63
CA GLU A 131 -7.57 21.74 -24.31
C GLU A 131 -8.29 20.47 -23.84
N ALA A 132 -7.57 19.35 -23.75
CA ALA A 132 -8.12 18.09 -23.26
C ALA A 132 -8.60 18.21 -21.82
N LEU A 133 -7.83 18.82 -20.91
CA LEU A 133 -8.26 19.10 -19.53
C LEU A 133 -9.56 19.90 -19.52
N ARG A 134 -9.66 21.00 -20.27
CA ARG A 134 -10.88 21.83 -20.32
C ARG A 134 -12.11 21.08 -20.83
N SER A 135 -11.92 20.04 -21.64
CA SER A 135 -13.00 19.20 -22.16
C SER A 135 -13.48 18.12 -21.19
N ILE A 136 -12.71 17.81 -20.14
CA ILE A 136 -13.10 16.82 -19.12
C ILE A 136 -14.18 17.44 -18.23
N ASP A 137 -15.36 16.82 -18.21
CA ASP A 137 -16.38 17.04 -17.19
C ASP A 137 -16.16 16.06 -16.03
N PRO A 138 -15.57 16.50 -14.91
CA PRO A 138 -15.26 15.62 -13.78
C PRO A 138 -16.52 15.15 -13.03
N SER A 139 -17.69 15.78 -13.24
CA SER A 139 -18.92 15.37 -12.54
C SER A 139 -19.41 13.98 -12.97
N ILE A 140 -18.99 13.51 -14.15
CA ILE A 140 -19.37 12.19 -14.70
C ILE A 140 -18.80 11.05 -13.85
N HIS A 141 -17.55 11.17 -13.40
CA HIS A 141 -16.86 10.14 -12.63
C HIS A 141 -16.73 10.49 -11.14
N HIS A 142 -17.12 11.70 -10.73
CA HIS A 142 -17.14 12.05 -9.31
C HIS A 142 -18.20 11.23 -8.57
N LEU A 143 -17.80 10.56 -7.48
CA LEU A 143 -18.74 9.91 -6.58
C LEU A 143 -19.43 10.98 -5.74
N VAL A 144 -20.60 11.43 -6.20
CA VAL A 144 -21.41 12.41 -5.46
C VAL A 144 -21.68 11.91 -4.05
N PRO A 145 -21.35 12.69 -3.00
CA PRO A 145 -21.59 12.26 -1.64
C PRO A 145 -23.05 11.97 -1.35
N ALA A 146 -23.31 10.84 -0.65
CA ALA A 146 -24.67 10.49 -0.24
C ALA A 146 -25.17 11.34 0.94
N MET A 147 -24.27 12.02 1.65
CA MET A 147 -24.57 12.93 2.74
C MET A 147 -23.63 14.15 2.70
N ASP A 148 -24.11 15.30 3.16
CA ASP A 148 -23.31 16.53 3.28
C ASP A 148 -22.25 16.45 4.39
N TYR A 149 -22.44 15.56 5.37
CA TYR A 149 -21.55 15.38 6.51
C TYR A 149 -21.39 13.91 6.91
N CYS A 150 -20.25 13.58 7.52
CA CYS A 150 -19.99 12.23 8.04
C CYS A 150 -20.69 12.06 9.39
N GLN A 151 -21.46 10.97 9.55
CA GLN A 151 -21.96 10.56 10.86
C GLN A 151 -20.81 9.91 11.65
N TYR A 152 -20.06 10.73 12.38
CA TYR A 152 -18.88 10.29 13.12
C TYR A 152 -19.17 10.05 14.60
N TYR A 153 -18.80 8.85 15.07
CA TYR A 153 -18.86 8.45 16.46
C TYR A 153 -17.44 8.36 17.04
N PRO A 154 -17.08 9.22 18.02
CA PRO A 154 -15.74 9.23 18.61
C PRO A 154 -15.46 8.01 19.50
N SER A 155 -16.49 7.22 19.81
CA SER A 155 -16.46 5.96 20.55
C SER A 155 -17.56 5.04 20.05
N PHE A 156 -17.52 3.75 20.41
CA PHE A 156 -18.55 2.80 20.04
C PHE A 156 -19.95 3.23 20.54
N PRO A 157 -20.94 3.43 19.66
CA PRO A 157 -22.27 3.84 20.09
C PRO A 157 -22.97 2.73 20.89
N GLU A 158 -23.73 3.10 21.91
CA GLU A 158 -24.62 2.16 22.59
C GLU A 158 -25.89 1.95 21.76
N SER A 159 -25.87 0.93 20.90
CA SER A 159 -27.01 0.53 20.06
C SER A 159 -27.19 -0.99 20.10
N THR A 160 -28.45 -1.44 20.18
CA THR A 160 -28.77 -2.88 20.15
C THR A 160 -28.51 -3.51 18.79
N ASP A 161 -28.48 -2.72 17.71
CA ASP A 161 -28.13 -3.19 16.38
C ASP A 161 -26.62 -3.48 16.26
N LEU A 162 -25.79 -2.75 17.00
CA LEU A 162 -24.34 -2.94 17.07
C LEU A 162 -23.90 -4.04 18.05
N ALA A 163 -24.84 -4.78 18.64
CA ALA A 163 -24.54 -5.85 19.60
C ALA A 163 -23.81 -7.04 18.96
N GLN A 164 -23.90 -7.20 17.63
CA GLN A 164 -23.21 -8.24 16.87
C GLN A 164 -22.72 -7.65 15.55
N LEU A 165 -21.41 -7.41 15.47
CA LEU A 165 -20.74 -7.00 14.25
C LEU A 165 -20.04 -8.19 13.59
N ARG A 166 -19.75 -8.05 12.29
CA ARG A 166 -18.92 -8.95 11.51
C ARG A 166 -18.02 -8.15 10.58
N LEU A 167 -16.72 -8.38 10.65
CA LEU A 167 -15.76 -7.97 9.63
C LEU A 167 -15.77 -9.02 8.49
N PRO A 168 -16.19 -8.67 7.26
CA PRO A 168 -16.09 -9.58 6.12
C PRO A 168 -14.63 -9.90 5.77
N ALA A 169 -14.39 -11.08 5.20
CA ALA A 169 -13.08 -11.41 4.64
C ALA A 169 -12.85 -10.69 3.30
N GLU A 170 -11.59 -10.51 2.94
CA GLU A 170 -11.23 -9.95 1.62
C GLU A 170 -11.69 -10.86 0.46
N PHE A 171 -11.66 -12.18 0.63
CA PHE A 171 -12.09 -13.12 -0.42
C PHE A 171 -13.62 -13.20 -0.60
N GLU A 172 -14.40 -12.49 0.22
CA GLU A 172 -15.84 -12.35 -0.01
C GLU A 172 -16.13 -11.35 -1.15
N PRO A 173 -17.34 -11.38 -1.76
CA PRO A 173 -17.68 -10.46 -2.84
C PRO A 173 -17.50 -8.99 -2.46
N GLN A 174 -16.80 -8.24 -3.31
CA GLN A 174 -16.50 -6.83 -3.12
C GLN A 174 -17.32 -5.99 -4.10
N GLY A 175 -17.79 -4.83 -3.65
CA GLY A 175 -18.48 -3.88 -4.51
C GLY A 175 -17.59 -2.79 -5.07
N ALA A 176 -16.54 -2.44 -4.32
CA ALA A 176 -15.52 -1.51 -4.75
C ALA A 176 -14.18 -1.85 -4.10
N VAL A 177 -13.11 -1.34 -4.70
CA VAL A 177 -11.79 -1.24 -4.06
C VAL A 177 -11.36 0.21 -4.09
N VAL A 178 -10.92 0.72 -2.94
CA VAL A 178 -10.39 2.08 -2.80
C VAL A 178 -8.88 2.06 -3.06
N LEU A 179 -8.43 2.95 -3.94
CA LEU A 179 -7.03 3.27 -4.21
C LEU A 179 -6.81 4.77 -4.00
N ALA A 180 -5.56 5.21 -3.82
CA ALA A 180 -5.21 6.62 -3.82
C ALA A 180 -4.28 6.94 -5.00
N TRP A 181 -4.54 8.06 -5.68
CA TRP A 181 -3.63 8.64 -6.66
C TRP A 181 -3.13 10.00 -6.14
N PRO A 182 -2.27 10.01 -5.12
CA PRO A 182 -1.78 11.23 -4.48
C PRO A 182 -0.82 12.03 -5.37
N ILE A 183 -0.63 13.31 -5.02
CA ILE A 183 0.23 14.25 -5.76
C ILE A 183 1.70 13.82 -5.77
N TYR A 184 2.16 13.11 -4.76
CA TYR A 184 3.55 12.72 -4.61
C TYR A 184 4.01 11.58 -5.52
N TYR A 185 3.10 10.89 -6.22
CA TYR A 185 3.40 9.64 -6.93
C TYR A 185 3.20 9.67 -8.46
N PRO A 186 3.54 10.76 -9.18
CA PRO A 186 3.26 10.85 -10.63
C PRO A 186 3.98 9.78 -11.46
N PHE A 187 5.20 9.39 -11.08
CA PHE A 187 6.02 8.40 -11.79
C PHE A 187 5.52 6.95 -11.60
N ARG A 188 4.41 6.75 -10.87
CA ARG A 188 3.73 5.44 -10.71
C ARG A 188 2.38 5.36 -11.38
N TRP A 189 2.04 6.38 -12.16
CA TRP A 189 0.72 6.43 -12.79
C TRP A 189 0.50 5.28 -13.78
N ASP A 190 1.56 4.70 -14.38
CA ASP A 190 1.42 3.53 -15.22
C ASP A 190 1.03 2.28 -14.40
N GLU A 191 1.72 2.00 -13.30
CA GLU A 191 1.40 0.90 -12.38
C GLU A 191 0.02 1.10 -11.72
N HIS A 192 -0.29 2.33 -11.31
CA HIS A 192 -1.62 2.68 -10.79
C HIS A 192 -2.72 2.53 -11.85
N THR A 193 -2.42 2.82 -13.12
CA THR A 193 -3.34 2.58 -14.25
C THR A 193 -3.62 1.09 -14.40
N GLN A 194 -2.57 0.26 -14.40
CA GLN A 194 -2.71 -1.20 -14.49
C GLN A 194 -3.53 -1.76 -13.32
N PHE A 195 -3.26 -1.27 -12.10
CA PHE A 195 -3.95 -1.70 -10.89
C PHE A 195 -5.43 -1.30 -10.91
N THR A 196 -5.71 -0.05 -11.24
CA THR A 196 -7.08 0.48 -11.39
C THR A 196 -7.84 -0.29 -12.45
N THR A 197 -7.22 -0.58 -13.60
CA THR A 197 -7.85 -1.33 -14.70
C THR A 197 -8.18 -2.76 -14.29
N ALA A 198 -7.28 -3.44 -13.57
CA ALA A 198 -7.51 -4.78 -13.07
C ALA A 198 -8.71 -4.84 -12.12
N ILE A 199 -8.86 -3.84 -11.23
CA ILE A 199 -10.02 -3.72 -10.33
C ILE A 199 -11.30 -3.40 -11.12
N ALA A 200 -11.27 -2.35 -11.95
CA ALA A 200 -12.42 -1.83 -12.69
C ALA A 200 -13.09 -2.86 -13.60
N SER A 201 -12.36 -3.93 -13.95
CA SER A 201 -12.91 -5.05 -14.74
C SER A 201 -13.84 -5.99 -13.96
N VAL A 202 -13.85 -5.94 -12.63
CA VAL A 202 -14.63 -6.87 -11.76
C VAL A 202 -15.28 -6.23 -10.53
N ALA A 203 -14.99 -4.96 -10.24
CA ALA A 203 -15.58 -4.16 -9.17
C ALA A 203 -15.43 -2.67 -9.50
N GLU A 204 -16.10 -1.76 -8.77
CA GLU A 204 -15.81 -0.33 -8.90
C GLU A 204 -14.40 -0.02 -8.35
N ALA A 205 -13.62 0.77 -9.08
CA ALA A 205 -12.37 1.35 -8.60
C ALA A 205 -12.65 2.76 -8.08
N HIS A 206 -12.58 2.95 -6.77
CA HIS A 206 -12.78 4.26 -6.14
C HIS A 206 -11.41 4.91 -5.86
N ILE A 207 -11.11 6.00 -6.55
CA ILE A 207 -9.82 6.68 -6.50
C ILE A 207 -9.91 7.92 -5.62
N LEU A 208 -9.09 7.97 -4.57
CA LEU A 208 -8.91 9.15 -3.73
C LEU A 208 -7.99 10.16 -4.45
N VAL A 209 -8.48 11.38 -4.60
CA VAL A 209 -7.77 12.52 -5.19
C VAL A 209 -8.04 13.79 -4.36
N PRO A 210 -7.10 14.73 -4.24
CA PRO A 210 -7.27 15.89 -3.36
C PRO A 210 -8.37 16.86 -3.80
N ASP A 211 -8.58 17.00 -5.10
CA ASP A 211 -9.56 17.93 -5.66
C ASP A 211 -9.98 17.57 -7.09
N VAL A 212 -10.89 18.37 -7.63
CA VAL A 212 -11.44 18.26 -8.97
C VAL A 212 -10.41 18.45 -10.09
N TYR A 213 -9.39 19.28 -9.92
CA TYR A 213 -8.37 19.50 -10.95
C TYR A 213 -7.41 18.33 -11.02
N TRP A 214 -7.06 17.75 -9.86
CA TRP A 214 -6.28 16.54 -9.81
C TRP A 214 -7.03 15.35 -10.41
N GLN A 215 -8.34 15.22 -10.17
CA GLN A 215 -9.19 14.26 -10.87
C GLN A 215 -9.03 14.37 -12.39
N LYS A 216 -9.10 15.59 -12.95
CA LYS A 216 -8.97 15.80 -14.40
C LYS A 216 -7.61 15.36 -14.93
N ALA A 217 -6.54 15.54 -14.14
CA ALA A 217 -5.21 15.07 -14.50
C ALA A 217 -5.15 13.53 -14.60
N VAL A 218 -5.73 12.84 -13.61
CA VAL A 218 -5.83 11.37 -13.62
C VAL A 218 -6.70 10.89 -14.77
N GLU A 219 -7.86 11.50 -15.01
CA GLU A 219 -8.73 11.17 -16.14
C GLU A 219 -8.05 11.37 -17.49
N LEU A 220 -7.29 12.46 -17.67
CA LEU A 220 -6.52 12.69 -18.89
C LEU A 220 -5.52 11.54 -19.12
N TYR A 221 -4.81 11.11 -18.08
CA TYR A 221 -3.84 10.03 -18.18
C TYR A 221 -4.51 8.69 -18.52
N LEU A 222 -5.60 8.34 -17.84
CA LEU A 222 -6.37 7.13 -18.13
C LEU A 222 -6.89 7.11 -19.58
N ARG A 223 -7.41 8.25 -20.08
CA ARG A 223 -7.84 8.40 -21.48
C ARG A 223 -6.70 8.24 -22.46
N ALA A 224 -5.53 8.84 -22.18
CA ALA A 224 -4.34 8.69 -23.04
C ALA A 224 -3.84 7.23 -23.09
N LYS A 225 -4.06 6.46 -22.01
CA LYS A 225 -3.76 5.02 -21.94
C LYS A 225 -4.90 4.14 -22.48
N ASN A 226 -5.98 4.72 -23.02
CA ASN A 226 -7.16 4.02 -23.54
C ASN A 226 -7.85 3.11 -22.51
N VAL A 227 -7.85 3.50 -21.24
CA VAL A 227 -8.55 2.78 -20.17
C VAL A 227 -10.02 3.19 -20.13
N SER A 228 -10.92 2.21 -20.04
CA SER A 228 -12.34 2.49 -19.78
C SER A 228 -12.52 3.02 -18.36
N THR A 229 -13.28 4.10 -18.22
CA THR A 229 -13.59 4.75 -16.94
C THR A 229 -14.99 4.39 -16.41
N ASP A 230 -15.70 3.46 -17.06
CA ASP A 230 -17.09 3.11 -16.73
C ASP A 230 -17.28 2.70 -15.27
N HIS A 231 -16.29 2.00 -14.71
CA HIS A 231 -16.23 1.52 -13.33
C HIS A 231 -15.17 2.23 -12.48
N ILE A 232 -14.80 3.46 -12.85
CA ILE A 232 -13.88 4.29 -12.10
C ILE A 232 -14.66 5.46 -11.51
N ARG A 233 -14.56 5.65 -10.19
CA ARG A 233 -15.17 6.80 -9.50
C ARG A 233 -14.14 7.52 -8.64
N PHE A 234 -14.26 8.83 -8.54
CA PHE A 234 -13.34 9.66 -7.76
C PHE A 234 -13.99 10.17 -6.49
N ILE A 235 -13.28 10.06 -5.38
CA ILE A 235 -13.63 10.65 -4.09
C ILE A 235 -12.63 11.76 -3.80
N HIS A 236 -13.15 12.96 -3.53
CA HIS A 236 -12.30 14.10 -3.19
C HIS A 236 -11.90 14.00 -1.73
N ALA A 237 -10.68 13.55 -1.48
CA ALA A 237 -10.06 13.44 -0.18
C ALA A 237 -8.60 13.85 -0.31
N ARG A 238 -8.16 14.79 0.53
CA ARG A 238 -6.75 15.15 0.57
C ARG A 238 -5.97 13.97 1.12
N VAL A 239 -5.25 13.26 0.27
CA VAL A 239 -4.35 12.17 0.63
C VAL A 239 -3.01 12.42 -0.05
N GLU A 240 -1.95 12.19 0.70
CA GLU A 240 -0.58 12.44 0.26
C GLU A 240 0.17 11.11 0.03
N ASP A 241 -0.29 10.02 0.65
CA ASP A 241 0.29 8.68 0.50
C ASP A 241 -0.66 7.64 -0.14
N VAL A 242 -0.06 6.62 -0.76
CA VAL A 242 -0.72 5.53 -1.49
C VAL A 242 -1.24 4.41 -0.58
N TRP A 243 -0.87 4.40 0.71
CA TRP A 243 -1.13 3.30 1.66
C TRP A 243 -2.59 3.23 2.15
N THR A 244 -3.56 3.21 1.23
CA THR A 244 -5.00 3.19 1.59
C THR A 244 -5.36 2.04 2.51
N ARG A 245 -4.66 0.90 2.45
CA ARG A 245 -4.84 -0.22 3.37
C ARG A 245 -4.76 0.21 4.83
N ASP A 246 -3.84 1.13 5.12
CA ASP A 246 -3.46 1.46 6.48
C ASP A 246 -4.37 2.48 7.11
N TYR A 247 -4.79 3.50 6.36
CA TYR A 247 -5.58 4.60 6.88
C TYR A 247 -7.07 4.53 6.53
N MET A 248 -7.47 3.79 5.49
CA MET A 248 -8.89 3.67 5.15
C MET A 248 -9.60 2.72 6.11
N PRO A 249 -10.84 3.04 6.53
CA PRO A 249 -11.52 2.30 7.57
C PRO A 249 -11.90 0.90 7.11
N ALA A 250 -11.92 -0.06 8.04
CA ALA A 250 -12.50 -1.38 7.77
C ALA A 250 -14.03 -1.28 7.74
N THR A 251 -14.67 -1.96 6.80
CA THR A 251 -16.14 -2.04 6.76
C THR A 251 -16.60 -3.25 7.58
N VAL A 252 -17.48 -3.02 8.55
CA VAL A 252 -18.14 -4.07 9.34
C VAL A 252 -19.63 -4.04 9.10
N LEU A 253 -20.28 -5.19 9.27
CA LEU A 253 -21.72 -5.36 9.08
C LEU A 253 -22.36 -5.72 10.41
N ASP A 254 -23.51 -5.12 10.71
CA ASP A 254 -24.34 -5.57 11.83
C ASP A 254 -25.14 -6.84 11.49
N ARG A 255 -25.92 -7.34 12.46
CA ARG A 255 -26.81 -8.50 12.27
C ARG A 255 -27.85 -8.33 11.14
N ASN A 256 -28.20 -7.08 10.82
CA ASN A 256 -29.17 -6.71 9.78
C ASN A 256 -28.47 -6.39 8.44
N GLN A 257 -27.17 -6.70 8.31
CA GLN A 257 -26.33 -6.38 7.16
C GLN A 257 -26.13 -4.87 6.91
N ARG A 258 -26.40 -4.01 7.90
CA ARG A 258 -26.12 -2.57 7.79
C ARG A 258 -24.62 -2.33 7.97
N PRO A 259 -23.99 -1.56 7.07
CA PRO A 259 -22.57 -1.28 7.14
C PRO A 259 -22.25 -0.19 8.17
N TYR A 260 -21.06 -0.31 8.75
CA TYR A 260 -20.38 0.71 9.55
C TYR A 260 -18.90 0.74 9.16
N LEU A 261 -18.29 1.91 9.20
CA LEU A 261 -16.86 2.07 8.95
C LEU A 261 -16.12 2.19 10.27
N ILE A 262 -15.11 1.35 10.51
CA ILE A 262 -14.26 1.41 11.69
C ILE A 262 -12.97 2.15 11.32
N ALA A 263 -12.88 3.41 11.71
CA ALA A 263 -11.70 4.26 11.49
C ALA A 263 -10.65 4.00 12.56
N ASN A 264 -9.53 3.42 12.16
CA ASN A 264 -8.33 3.38 12.97
C ASN A 264 -7.64 4.75 12.97
N PRO A 265 -7.15 5.24 14.13
CA PRO A 265 -6.29 6.41 14.16
C PRO A 265 -4.97 6.11 13.44
N TYR A 266 -4.66 6.89 12.42
CA TYR A 266 -3.43 6.77 11.65
C TYR A 266 -2.44 7.86 12.05
N ILE A 267 -1.33 7.47 12.68
CA ILE A 267 -0.31 8.39 13.20
C ILE A 267 0.94 8.24 12.35
N GLN A 268 1.06 8.99 11.27
CA GLN A 268 2.34 9.12 10.59
C GLN A 268 3.29 10.03 11.39
N SER A 269 4.58 9.70 11.36
CA SER A 269 5.61 10.56 11.92
C SER A 269 6.16 11.49 10.83
N GLY A 270 5.85 12.79 10.91
CA GLY A 270 6.59 13.84 10.20
C GLY A 270 5.76 14.72 9.27
N PRO A 271 5.99 16.05 9.22
CA PRO A 271 5.41 16.92 8.19
C PRO A 271 5.89 16.50 6.79
N PRO A 272 5.09 16.70 5.72
CA PRO A 272 3.75 17.32 5.67
C PRO A 272 2.53 16.43 5.99
N PHE A 273 2.71 15.16 6.38
CA PHE A 273 1.70 14.10 6.28
C PHE A 273 0.67 13.97 7.42
N ASN A 274 0.30 15.07 8.06
CA ASN A 274 -0.30 14.94 9.39
C ASN A 274 -1.84 14.99 9.46
N LYS A 275 -2.57 15.14 8.34
CA LYS A 275 -4.04 15.32 8.40
C LYS A 275 -4.87 14.60 7.35
N GLY A 276 -4.40 14.56 6.10
CA GLY A 276 -5.21 14.10 4.98
C GLY A 276 -5.75 12.68 5.16
N GLU A 277 -4.85 11.75 5.45
CA GLU A 277 -5.14 10.34 5.69
C GLU A 277 -6.04 10.11 6.91
N GLN A 278 -6.01 11.00 7.91
CA GLN A 278 -6.92 10.92 9.07
C GLN A 278 -8.33 11.43 8.75
N GLU A 279 -8.47 12.32 7.76
CA GLU A 279 -9.73 12.91 7.33
C GLU A 279 -10.38 12.10 6.19
N ALA A 280 -9.60 11.40 5.36
CA ALA A 280 -10.09 10.57 4.25
C ALA A 280 -11.17 9.54 4.64
N PRO A 281 -11.11 8.86 5.81
CA PRO A 281 -12.21 8.02 6.30
C PRO A 281 -13.55 8.75 6.44
N MET A 282 -13.53 10.05 6.78
CA MET A 282 -14.74 10.86 6.88
C MET A 282 -15.32 11.19 5.51
N GLU A 283 -14.48 11.46 4.52
CA GLU A 283 -14.92 11.65 3.12
C GLU A 283 -15.50 10.36 2.54
N LEU A 284 -14.94 9.19 2.87
CA LEU A 284 -15.54 7.91 2.52
C LEU A 284 -16.91 7.71 3.18
N GLY A 285 -17.02 8.01 4.49
CA GLY A 285 -18.29 7.94 5.22
C GLY A 285 -19.38 8.83 4.62
N LYS A 286 -19.05 10.07 4.23
CA LYS A 286 -19.94 10.98 3.48
C LYS A 286 -20.34 10.40 2.13
N SER A 287 -19.34 9.94 1.37
CA SER A 287 -19.51 9.37 0.03
C SER A 287 -20.47 8.18 0.05
N TYR A 288 -20.36 7.35 1.09
CA TYR A 288 -21.18 6.18 1.22
C TYR A 288 -22.48 6.36 2.01
N GLY A 289 -22.64 7.46 2.72
CA GLY A 289 -23.77 7.60 3.65
C GLY A 289 -23.68 6.59 4.81
N VAL A 290 -22.46 6.19 5.20
CA VAL A 290 -22.21 5.14 6.19
C VAL A 290 -21.58 5.75 7.44
N PRO A 291 -22.07 5.43 8.65
CA PRO A 291 -21.49 5.98 9.86
C PRO A 291 -20.07 5.48 10.11
N LEU A 292 -19.24 6.38 10.61
CA LEU A 292 -17.83 6.15 10.94
C LEU A 292 -17.67 6.05 12.46
N ILE A 293 -17.06 4.97 12.95
CA ILE A 293 -16.82 4.73 14.37
C ILE A 293 -15.31 4.71 14.59
N ARG A 294 -14.82 5.56 15.50
CA ARG A 294 -13.40 5.63 15.84
C ARG A 294 -12.97 4.43 16.69
N LEU A 295 -11.95 3.72 16.23
CA LEU A 295 -11.30 2.65 16.99
C LEU A 295 -10.42 3.23 18.12
N PRO A 296 -10.49 2.71 19.36
CA PRO A 296 -9.67 3.17 20.47
C PRO A 296 -8.29 2.47 20.53
N VAL A 297 -7.75 2.09 19.37
CA VAL A 297 -6.46 1.42 19.21
C VAL A 297 -5.80 2.03 17.99
N VAL A 298 -4.56 2.53 18.13
CA VAL A 298 -3.74 2.97 17.00
C VAL A 298 -3.21 1.74 16.29
N ILE A 299 -3.73 1.44 15.10
CA ILE A 299 -3.30 0.27 14.32
C ILE A 299 -3.50 0.59 12.85
N GLU A 300 -2.68 0.02 11.99
CA GLU A 300 -2.79 0.13 10.55
C GLU A 300 -3.52 -1.09 10.00
N GLY A 301 -4.36 -0.91 8.98
CA GLY A 301 -5.14 -1.99 8.40
C GLY A 301 -4.30 -3.13 7.82
N GLY A 302 -3.05 -2.89 7.38
CA GLY A 302 -2.13 -3.94 6.93
C GLY A 302 -1.76 -4.94 8.04
N ASN A 303 -1.87 -4.52 9.31
CA ASN A 303 -1.71 -5.39 10.46
C ASN A 303 -3.02 -6.07 10.91
N ILE A 304 -4.06 -6.12 10.08
CA ILE A 304 -5.32 -6.81 10.38
C ILE A 304 -5.74 -7.66 9.18
N ILE A 305 -5.74 -8.98 9.34
CA ILE A 305 -6.34 -9.91 8.38
C ILE A 305 -7.44 -10.74 9.05
N SER A 306 -8.51 -11.04 8.31
CA SER A 306 -9.66 -11.79 8.84
C SER A 306 -10.13 -12.90 7.90
N ASP A 307 -10.64 -13.99 8.48
CA ASP A 307 -11.28 -15.10 7.77
C ASP A 307 -12.77 -14.85 7.49
N GLY A 308 -13.32 -13.70 7.89
CA GLY A 308 -14.74 -13.35 7.70
C GLY A 308 -15.71 -14.06 8.66
N GLN A 309 -15.21 -15.00 9.46
CA GLN A 309 -15.95 -15.85 10.39
C GLN A 309 -15.63 -15.58 11.87
N GLY A 310 -14.88 -14.51 12.12
CA GLY A 310 -14.56 -14.02 13.46
C GLY A 310 -13.16 -14.38 13.95
N THR A 311 -12.29 -14.96 13.11
CA THR A 311 -10.86 -15.00 13.39
C THR A 311 -10.21 -13.74 12.81
N ILE A 312 -9.41 -13.06 13.63
CA ILE A 312 -8.50 -11.99 13.21
C ILE A 312 -7.08 -12.40 13.58
N MET A 313 -6.14 -12.18 12.66
CA MET A 313 -4.71 -12.38 12.89
C MET A 313 -3.97 -11.05 12.74
N LEU A 314 -2.95 -10.85 13.57
CA LEU A 314 -2.12 -9.64 13.57
C LEU A 314 -0.77 -9.87 14.24
N PHE A 315 0.20 -9.00 13.96
CA PHE A 315 1.44 -8.91 14.72
C PHE A 315 1.29 -8.05 15.98
N ASP A 316 2.08 -8.38 16.99
CA ASP A 316 2.17 -7.66 18.26
C ASP A 316 2.84 -6.27 18.17
N SER A 317 3.27 -5.87 16.96
CA SER A 317 3.71 -4.51 16.63
C SER A 317 2.68 -3.44 17.03
N VAL A 318 1.40 -3.79 17.08
CA VAL A 318 0.32 -2.94 17.61
C VAL A 318 0.65 -2.37 19.00
N PHE A 319 1.35 -3.10 19.87
CA PHE A 319 1.65 -2.62 21.22
C PHE A 319 2.71 -1.51 21.25
N LYS A 320 3.50 -1.31 20.19
CA LYS A 320 4.49 -0.22 20.12
C LYS A 320 3.84 1.16 20.29
N MET A 321 2.67 1.34 19.66
CA MET A 321 1.89 2.59 19.69
C MET A 321 0.76 2.58 20.72
N ASN A 322 0.58 1.47 21.45
CA ASN A 322 -0.50 1.26 22.41
C ASN A 322 0.04 0.65 23.71
N GLN A 323 0.98 1.32 24.36
CA GLN A 323 1.70 0.81 25.53
C GLN A 323 0.80 0.52 26.75
N ASP A 324 -0.39 1.12 26.81
CA ASP A 324 -1.39 0.92 27.86
C ASP A 324 -2.41 -0.20 27.54
N ILE A 325 -2.30 -0.85 26.37
CA ILE A 325 -3.23 -1.88 25.93
C ILE A 325 -2.64 -3.27 26.17
N THR A 326 -3.30 -4.07 27.01
CA THR A 326 -2.96 -5.48 27.20
C THR A 326 -3.55 -6.35 26.07
N PRO A 327 -3.03 -7.56 25.83
CA PRO A 327 -3.63 -8.51 24.89
C PRO A 327 -5.12 -8.80 25.15
N GLU A 328 -5.55 -8.84 26.41
CA GLU A 328 -6.94 -9.06 26.81
C GLU A 328 -7.82 -7.87 26.44
N LYS A 329 -7.34 -6.65 26.70
CA LYS A 329 -8.04 -5.41 26.32
C LYS A 329 -8.15 -5.28 24.80
N LEU A 330 -7.07 -5.62 24.07
CA LEU A 330 -7.07 -5.65 22.61
C LEU A 330 -8.11 -6.63 22.07
N LYS A 331 -8.17 -7.85 22.60
CA LYS A 331 -9.19 -8.85 22.25
C LYS A 331 -10.60 -8.34 22.50
N ALA A 332 -10.85 -7.69 23.64
CA ALA A 332 -12.16 -7.12 23.96
C ALA A 332 -12.55 -6.00 22.99
N VAL A 333 -11.61 -5.13 22.61
CA VAL A 333 -11.83 -4.12 21.57
C VAL A 333 -12.16 -4.79 20.23
N PHE A 334 -11.38 -5.78 19.80
CA PHE A 334 -11.58 -6.42 18.49
C PHE A 334 -12.89 -7.21 18.44
N ALA A 335 -13.30 -7.83 19.55
CA ALA A 335 -14.61 -8.45 19.68
C ALA A 335 -15.73 -7.43 19.51
N ARG A 336 -15.61 -6.27 20.17
CA ARG A 336 -16.63 -5.21 20.12
C ARG A 336 -16.71 -4.50 18.77
N TYR A 337 -15.57 -4.17 18.16
CA TYR A 337 -15.51 -3.31 16.97
C TYR A 337 -15.52 -4.10 15.64
N PHE A 338 -15.01 -5.33 15.64
CA PHE A 338 -14.91 -6.16 14.42
C PHE A 338 -15.71 -7.46 14.51
N GLY A 339 -16.31 -7.77 15.65
CA GLY A 339 -17.00 -9.05 15.85
C GLY A 339 -16.05 -10.23 16.04
N ALA A 340 -14.79 -9.98 16.38
CA ALA A 340 -13.80 -11.04 16.54
C ALA A 340 -14.18 -12.01 17.67
N ARG A 341 -14.23 -13.30 17.35
CA ARG A 341 -14.37 -14.41 18.32
C ARG A 341 -13.00 -14.93 18.75
N ARG A 342 -12.01 -14.80 17.87
CA ARG A 342 -10.64 -15.23 18.10
C ARG A 342 -9.66 -14.22 17.52
N VAL A 343 -8.71 -13.80 18.33
CA VAL A 343 -7.59 -12.96 17.91
C VAL A 343 -6.29 -13.74 18.09
N ILE A 344 -5.55 -13.92 17.00
CA ILE A 344 -4.27 -14.65 16.98
C ILE A 344 -3.14 -13.63 16.81
N LEU A 345 -2.40 -13.40 17.90
CA LEU A 345 -1.23 -12.53 17.92
C LEU A 345 0.04 -13.31 17.60
N PHE A 346 0.84 -12.81 16.67
CA PHE A 346 2.17 -13.30 16.34
C PHE A 346 3.24 -12.27 16.74
N PRO A 347 4.47 -12.69 17.08
CA PRO A 347 5.59 -11.77 17.22
C PRO A 347 5.85 -11.05 15.90
N ALA A 348 6.00 -9.73 15.94
CA ALA A 348 6.40 -8.94 14.79
C ALA A 348 7.83 -9.31 14.35
N LEU A 349 8.08 -9.30 13.03
CA LEU A 349 9.39 -9.57 12.48
C LEU A 349 10.39 -8.48 12.91
N LYS A 350 11.47 -8.89 13.58
CA LYS A 350 12.47 -7.94 14.08
C LYS A 350 13.16 -7.21 12.92
N GLY A 351 13.06 -5.89 12.92
CA GLY A 351 13.68 -5.03 11.92
C GLY A 351 12.96 -4.99 10.56
N GLU A 352 11.76 -5.56 10.47
CA GLU A 352 10.85 -5.28 9.35
C GLU A 352 10.16 -3.94 9.63
N PHE A 353 10.02 -3.12 8.60
CA PHE A 353 9.72 -1.70 8.73
C PHE A 353 8.27 -1.44 9.14
N THR A 354 7.32 -2.13 8.49
CA THR A 354 5.88 -1.94 8.68
C THR A 354 5.41 -2.56 10.00
N GLY A 355 5.96 -3.72 10.35
CA GLY A 355 5.46 -4.58 11.41
C GLY A 355 4.11 -5.20 11.07
N HIS A 356 3.77 -5.38 9.78
CA HIS A 356 2.44 -5.80 9.34
C HIS A 356 2.34 -7.29 8.99
N ILE A 357 1.20 -7.89 9.32
CA ILE A 357 0.95 -9.31 9.07
C ILE A 357 0.67 -9.62 7.59
N ASP A 358 0.10 -8.67 6.84
CA ASP A 358 -0.22 -8.83 5.42
C ASP A 358 1.00 -8.98 4.51
N MET A 359 2.19 -8.64 5.02
CA MET A 359 3.47 -8.93 4.37
C MET A 359 3.82 -10.42 4.44
N VAL A 360 3.22 -11.17 5.36
CA VAL A 360 3.62 -12.55 5.71
C VAL A 360 2.50 -13.56 5.54
N VAL A 361 1.26 -13.20 5.84
CA VAL A 361 0.11 -14.12 5.83
C VAL A 361 -1.05 -13.54 5.03
N LYS A 362 -1.67 -14.37 4.20
CA LYS A 362 -2.89 -14.02 3.46
C LYS A 362 -3.90 -15.16 3.51
N PHE A 363 -5.15 -14.87 3.81
CA PHE A 363 -6.22 -15.86 3.64
C PHE A 363 -6.52 -16.07 2.16
N VAL A 364 -6.59 -17.33 1.75
CA VAL A 364 -7.10 -17.72 0.43
C VAL A 364 -8.61 -17.92 0.51
N ASP A 365 -9.05 -18.58 1.58
CA ASP A 365 -10.44 -18.75 1.97
C ASP A 365 -10.51 -19.05 3.48
N CYS A 366 -11.65 -19.53 3.97
CA CYS A 366 -11.87 -19.80 5.39
C CYS A 366 -11.04 -20.95 5.97
N ASP A 367 -10.45 -21.82 5.15
CA ASP A 367 -9.68 -23.00 5.59
C ASP A 367 -8.24 -22.99 5.11
N ARG A 368 -7.91 -22.17 4.10
CA ARG A 368 -6.61 -22.14 3.47
C ARG A 368 -6.00 -20.76 3.55
N LEU A 369 -4.70 -20.71 3.83
CA LEU A 369 -3.94 -19.47 3.89
C LEU A 369 -2.55 -19.65 3.27
N MET A 370 -1.99 -18.54 2.82
CA MET A 370 -0.63 -18.43 2.34
C MET A 370 0.26 -17.88 3.45
N VAL A 371 1.46 -18.43 3.57
CA VAL A 371 2.51 -17.93 4.46
C VAL A 371 3.81 -17.77 3.67
N ALA A 372 4.47 -16.62 3.83
CA ALA A 372 5.77 -16.38 3.23
C ALA A 372 6.77 -17.51 3.59
N SER A 373 7.69 -17.80 2.67
CA SER A 373 8.78 -18.74 2.87
C SER A 373 10.05 -18.20 2.24
N SER A 374 11.20 -18.68 2.69
CA SER A 374 12.49 -18.19 2.23
C SER A 374 13.53 -19.30 2.28
N ASP A 375 14.69 -19.04 1.69
CA ASP A 375 15.84 -19.91 1.86
C ASP A 375 16.29 -19.89 3.35
N PRO A 376 16.88 -20.98 3.87
CA PRO A 376 17.29 -21.07 5.27
C PRO A 376 18.27 -20.00 5.75
N SER A 377 19.00 -19.37 4.83
CA SER A 377 19.94 -18.28 5.12
C SER A 377 19.27 -16.91 5.32
N TYR A 378 17.99 -16.78 4.98
CA TYR A 378 17.28 -15.51 5.08
C TYR A 378 16.95 -15.18 6.55
N LYS A 379 17.14 -13.92 6.95
CA LYS A 379 17.08 -13.48 8.35
C LYS A 379 15.75 -13.81 9.08
N TRP A 380 14.63 -13.84 8.35
CA TRP A 380 13.29 -14.16 8.89
C TRP A 380 12.81 -15.57 8.58
N HIS A 381 13.68 -16.45 8.07
CA HIS A 381 13.30 -17.83 7.75
C HIS A 381 12.66 -18.56 8.93
N GLY A 382 13.30 -18.47 10.12
CA GLY A 382 12.78 -19.10 11.34
C GLY A 382 11.40 -18.57 11.75
N ASP A 383 11.16 -17.27 11.58
CA ASP A 383 9.86 -16.66 11.87
C ASP A 383 8.77 -17.18 10.92
N PHE A 384 9.08 -17.26 9.62
CA PHE A 384 8.18 -17.82 8.62
C PHE A 384 7.81 -19.30 8.90
N GLU A 385 8.79 -20.13 9.26
CA GLU A 385 8.55 -21.53 9.65
C GLU A 385 7.70 -21.63 10.93
N ALA A 386 7.96 -20.79 11.93
CA ALA A 386 7.20 -20.78 13.18
C ALA A 386 5.73 -20.36 12.96
N ILE A 387 5.50 -19.34 12.14
CA ILE A 387 4.15 -18.89 11.75
C ILE A 387 3.43 -20.01 10.99
N ALA A 388 4.07 -20.60 9.98
CA ALA A 388 3.49 -21.69 9.19
C ALA A 388 3.13 -22.90 10.06
N LYS A 389 4.03 -23.34 10.95
CA LYS A 389 3.78 -24.45 11.86
C LYS A 389 2.58 -24.18 12.76
N ARG A 390 2.56 -23.01 13.43
CA ARG A 390 1.46 -22.63 14.32
C ARG A 390 0.13 -22.61 13.58
N LEU A 391 0.10 -22.07 12.36
CA LEU A 391 -1.12 -22.01 11.56
C LEU A 391 -1.59 -23.40 11.12
N SER A 392 -0.68 -24.30 10.73
CA SER A 392 -1.01 -25.69 10.37
C SER A 392 -1.55 -26.53 11.53
N GLU A 393 -1.35 -26.08 12.77
CA GLU A 393 -1.86 -26.71 14.00
C GLU A 393 -3.09 -25.97 14.55
N THR A 394 -3.43 -24.80 13.99
CA THR A 394 -4.55 -23.98 14.43
C THR A 394 -5.81 -24.36 13.67
N PRO A 395 -6.92 -24.72 14.35
CA PRO A 395 -8.19 -24.95 13.69
C PRO A 395 -8.70 -23.68 13.00
N SER A 396 -9.15 -23.77 11.76
CA SER A 396 -9.93 -22.77 11.06
C SER A 396 -11.30 -22.57 11.73
N SER A 397 -12.08 -21.62 11.23
CA SER A 397 -13.46 -21.43 11.70
C SER A 397 -14.39 -22.61 11.35
N ASN A 398 -14.01 -23.47 10.41
CA ASN A 398 -14.70 -24.74 10.14
C ASN A 398 -14.19 -25.90 11.02
N GLY A 399 -13.25 -25.65 11.93
CA GLY A 399 -12.76 -26.61 12.92
C GLY A 399 -11.65 -27.55 12.44
N ARG A 400 -11.24 -27.48 11.17
CA ARG A 400 -10.08 -28.24 10.64
C ARG A 400 -8.81 -27.38 10.74
N PRO A 401 -7.62 -27.93 10.96
CA PRO A 401 -6.40 -27.14 10.90
C PRO A 401 -6.26 -26.41 9.55
N TYR A 402 -5.69 -25.20 9.54
CA TYR A 402 -5.50 -24.47 8.29
C TYR A 402 -4.58 -25.23 7.33
N GLU A 403 -4.95 -25.28 6.05
CA GLU A 403 -4.02 -25.65 4.99
C GLU A 403 -3.07 -24.47 4.76
N VAL A 404 -1.77 -24.71 4.98
CA VAL A 404 -0.74 -23.67 4.85
C VAL A 404 -0.01 -23.82 3.52
N ILE A 405 -0.23 -22.87 2.63
CA ILE A 405 0.43 -22.78 1.33
C ILE A 405 1.68 -21.90 1.47
N ARG A 406 2.86 -22.45 1.21
CA ARG A 406 4.14 -21.74 1.37
C ARG A 406 4.50 -20.93 0.12
N VAL A 407 4.60 -19.61 0.25
CA VAL A 407 4.88 -18.68 -0.85
C VAL A 407 6.32 -18.18 -0.77
N PRO A 408 7.22 -18.55 -1.70
CA PRO A 408 8.61 -18.14 -1.63
C PRO A 408 8.74 -16.63 -1.84
N MET A 409 9.43 -15.93 -0.95
CA MET A 409 9.81 -14.53 -1.11
C MET A 409 10.56 -14.31 -2.43
N ALA A 410 10.40 -13.14 -3.02
CA ALA A 410 11.24 -12.73 -4.12
C ALA A 410 12.69 -12.60 -3.62
N ILE A 411 13.64 -13.19 -4.35
CA ILE A 411 15.06 -12.99 -4.05
C ILE A 411 15.53 -11.81 -4.89
N SER A 412 15.74 -10.68 -4.23
CA SER A 412 16.81 -9.76 -4.58
C SER A 412 18.14 -10.33 -4.07
N ASN A 413 19.26 -9.89 -4.64
CA ASN A 413 20.61 -10.22 -4.17
C ASN A 413 20.70 -10.25 -2.62
N ASN A 414 21.53 -11.14 -2.04
CA ASN A 414 21.61 -11.43 -0.59
C ASN A 414 21.84 -10.23 0.35
N ALA A 415 22.00 -9.01 -0.18
CA ALA A 415 22.17 -7.76 0.54
C ALA A 415 20.98 -6.79 0.42
N SER A 416 19.89 -7.14 -0.26
CA SER A 416 18.77 -6.21 -0.45
C SER A 416 17.99 -6.00 0.86
N PRO A 417 17.77 -4.73 1.25
CA PRO A 417 16.97 -4.38 2.42
C PRO A 417 15.46 -4.55 2.18
N ASP A 418 15.03 -4.86 0.95
CA ASP A 418 13.64 -4.77 0.52
C ASP A 418 12.82 -5.99 0.97
N PHE A 419 11.58 -5.73 1.42
CA PHE A 419 10.63 -6.79 1.78
C PHE A 419 9.74 -7.12 0.57
N TRP A 420 10.28 -7.86 -0.40
CA TRP A 420 9.55 -8.25 -1.61
C TRP A 420 8.75 -9.54 -1.40
N SER A 421 7.50 -9.38 -0.96
CA SER A 421 6.58 -10.47 -0.64
C SER A 421 5.44 -10.57 -1.64
N TYR A 422 5.37 -11.68 -2.37
CA TYR A 422 4.20 -12.00 -3.21
C TYR A 422 2.92 -12.23 -2.39
N VAL A 423 3.02 -12.42 -1.06
CA VAL A 423 1.84 -12.55 -0.19
C VAL A 423 1.04 -11.24 -0.14
N ASN A 424 1.72 -10.09 -0.28
CA ASN A 424 1.11 -8.75 -0.25
C ASN A 424 0.35 -8.45 -1.56
N SER A 425 -0.72 -9.21 -1.77
CA SER A 425 -1.56 -9.28 -2.96
C SER A 425 -3.02 -8.97 -2.62
N LEU A 426 -3.80 -8.51 -3.61
CA LEU A 426 -5.22 -8.24 -3.47
C LEU A 426 -6.04 -9.35 -4.13
N THR A 427 -6.95 -9.96 -3.39
CA THR A 427 -8.04 -10.78 -3.95
C THR A 427 -9.23 -9.87 -4.21
N VAL A 428 -9.81 -9.90 -5.41
CA VAL A 428 -11.01 -9.12 -5.75
C VAL A 428 -11.80 -9.87 -6.84
N ASN A 429 -13.04 -10.27 -6.53
CA ASN A 429 -14.03 -10.85 -7.47
C ASN A 429 -13.44 -11.66 -8.65
N GLY A 430 -13.01 -12.90 -8.40
CA GLY A 430 -12.49 -13.76 -9.47
C GLY A 430 -11.11 -13.34 -10.02
N LYS A 431 -10.45 -12.33 -9.43
CA LYS A 431 -9.07 -11.93 -9.72
C LYS A 431 -8.19 -11.93 -8.48
N VAL A 432 -6.91 -12.22 -8.65
CA VAL A 432 -5.88 -11.99 -7.66
C VAL A 432 -4.74 -11.21 -8.28
N ILE A 433 -4.51 -10.02 -7.76
CA ILE A 433 -3.50 -9.07 -8.24
C ILE A 433 -2.27 -9.24 -7.34
N ILE A 434 -1.14 -9.61 -7.92
CA ILE A 434 0.10 -9.94 -7.20
C ILE A 434 1.23 -8.98 -7.60
N PRO A 435 2.11 -8.58 -6.67
CA PRO A 435 3.26 -7.75 -7.00
C PRO A 435 4.35 -8.56 -7.68
N MET A 436 4.96 -8.02 -8.73
CA MET A 436 6.08 -8.59 -9.46
C MET A 436 7.33 -7.74 -9.23
N TYR A 437 8.49 -8.39 -9.12
CA TYR A 437 9.73 -7.70 -8.75
C TYR A 437 10.81 -7.76 -9.82
N GLY A 438 10.50 -8.33 -11.00
CA GLY A 438 11.44 -8.49 -12.10
C GLY A 438 12.51 -9.54 -11.82
N VAL A 439 12.20 -10.56 -11.02
CA VAL A 439 13.13 -11.61 -10.61
C VAL A 439 12.69 -13.00 -11.06
N SER A 440 13.61 -13.96 -11.06
CA SER A 440 13.35 -15.33 -11.53
C SER A 440 12.22 -16.05 -10.78
N ARG A 441 11.91 -15.61 -9.55
CA ARG A 441 10.83 -16.18 -8.72
C ARG A 441 9.43 -15.69 -9.10
N ASP A 442 9.28 -14.62 -9.89
CA ASP A 442 7.97 -14.06 -10.26
C ASP A 442 7.07 -15.12 -10.93
N GLN A 443 7.62 -15.89 -11.87
CA GLN A 443 6.87 -16.92 -12.59
C GLN A 443 6.47 -18.10 -11.70
N ALA A 444 7.31 -18.44 -10.72
CA ALA A 444 6.98 -19.46 -9.73
C ALA A 444 5.85 -19.00 -8.80
N ALA A 445 5.84 -17.71 -8.43
CA ALA A 445 4.76 -17.11 -7.66
C ALA A 445 3.43 -17.14 -8.43
N ILE A 446 3.42 -16.69 -9.70
CA ILE A 446 2.23 -16.79 -10.58
C ILE A 446 1.70 -18.22 -10.64
N ALA A 447 2.57 -19.20 -10.90
CA ALA A 447 2.17 -20.59 -11.01
C ALA A 447 1.61 -21.15 -9.69
N LEU A 448 2.14 -20.70 -8.54
CA LEU A 448 1.63 -21.06 -7.23
C LEU A 448 0.22 -20.48 -7.00
N TYR A 449 0.02 -19.19 -7.26
CA TYR A 449 -1.30 -18.56 -7.13
C TYR A 449 -2.34 -19.25 -8.02
N LYS A 450 -2.00 -19.59 -9.27
CA LYS A 450 -2.89 -20.34 -10.17
C LYS A 450 -3.30 -21.70 -9.63
N ARG A 451 -2.40 -22.41 -8.91
CA ARG A 451 -2.75 -23.70 -8.27
C ARG A 451 -3.58 -23.51 -7.01
N ALA A 452 -3.25 -22.50 -6.19
CA ALA A 452 -3.93 -22.23 -4.94
C ALA A 452 -5.35 -21.66 -5.15
N MET A 453 -5.53 -20.88 -6.22
CA MET A 453 -6.74 -20.11 -6.54
C MET A 453 -7.16 -20.38 -8.00
N PRO A 454 -7.52 -21.62 -8.37
CA PRO A 454 -7.73 -22.01 -9.77
C PRO A 454 -8.89 -21.29 -10.47
N ASN A 455 -9.84 -20.76 -9.70
CA ASN A 455 -10.98 -19.99 -10.23
C ASN A 455 -10.69 -18.49 -10.33
N TYR A 456 -9.45 -18.06 -10.04
CA TYR A 456 -9.04 -16.67 -10.09
C TYR A 456 -8.09 -16.42 -11.26
N GLU A 457 -8.32 -15.33 -11.98
CA GLU A 457 -7.34 -14.77 -12.90
C GLU A 457 -6.20 -14.13 -12.09
N VAL A 458 -4.97 -14.59 -12.32
CA VAL A 458 -3.78 -14.04 -11.66
C VAL A 458 -3.19 -12.92 -12.52
N ILE A 459 -3.17 -11.69 -12.00
CA ILE A 459 -2.63 -10.50 -12.65
C ILE A 459 -1.36 -10.06 -11.92
N GLY A 460 -0.23 -9.97 -12.63
CA GLY A 460 1.01 -9.45 -12.08
C GLY A 460 1.21 -7.99 -12.46
N ILE A 461 1.61 -7.15 -11.51
CA ILE A 461 1.95 -5.72 -11.73
C ILE A 461 3.36 -5.49 -11.18
N ASP A 462 4.20 -4.71 -11.88
CA ASP A 462 5.54 -4.40 -11.40
C ASP A 462 5.47 -3.51 -10.14
N PHE A 463 6.10 -3.98 -9.05
CA PHE A 463 6.21 -3.30 -7.76
C PHE A 463 7.66 -3.25 -7.27
N ARG A 464 8.64 -3.53 -8.13
CA ARG A 464 10.07 -3.58 -7.79
C ARG A 464 10.58 -2.35 -7.08
N ASP A 465 10.09 -1.19 -7.49
CA ASP A 465 10.54 0.09 -6.97
C ASP A 465 9.62 0.65 -5.86
N PHE A 466 8.78 -0.20 -5.26
CA PHE A 466 8.03 0.08 -4.03
C PHE A 466 8.61 -0.73 -2.87
N PRO A 467 9.60 -0.20 -2.13
CA PRO A 467 10.34 -1.00 -1.15
C PRO A 467 9.61 -1.22 0.19
N LEU A 468 8.60 -0.39 0.50
CA LEU A 468 7.94 -0.35 1.82
C LEU A 468 6.56 -1.03 1.86
N GLY A 469 6.07 -1.55 0.73
CA GLY A 469 4.74 -2.15 0.61
C GLY A 469 4.41 -2.45 -0.85
N SER A 470 3.34 -3.22 -1.10
CA SER A 470 2.98 -3.65 -2.46
C SER A 470 1.47 -3.53 -2.72
N VAL A 471 0.89 -4.45 -3.48
CA VAL A 471 -0.51 -4.38 -3.97
C VAL A 471 -1.51 -4.26 -2.82
N HIS A 472 -1.36 -5.07 -1.77
CA HIS A 472 -2.32 -5.10 -0.67
C HIS A 472 -2.24 -3.82 0.18
N CYS A 473 -1.04 -3.26 0.40
CA CYS A 473 -0.85 -2.01 1.12
C CYS A 473 -1.50 -0.79 0.40
N GLN A 474 -1.59 -0.84 -0.93
CA GLN A 474 -2.16 0.26 -1.74
C GLN A 474 -3.65 0.11 -2.06
N SER A 475 -4.36 -0.83 -1.41
CA SER A 475 -5.77 -1.09 -1.70
C SER A 475 -6.58 -1.30 -0.44
N LYS A 476 -7.87 -0.93 -0.48
CA LYS A 476 -8.85 -1.23 0.57
C LYS A 476 -10.16 -1.74 -0.02
N GLU A 477 -10.51 -2.98 0.28
CA GLU A 477 -11.76 -3.61 -0.13
C GLU A 477 -12.99 -2.98 0.53
N ILE A 478 -14.06 -2.86 -0.24
CA ILE A 478 -15.40 -2.49 0.24
C ILE A 478 -16.35 -3.64 -0.10
N PRO A 479 -16.98 -4.29 0.90
CA PRO A 479 -17.80 -5.46 0.66
C PRO A 479 -19.04 -5.12 -0.19
N ALA A 480 -19.44 -6.04 -1.06
CA ALA A 480 -20.59 -5.89 -1.95
C ALA A 480 -21.90 -5.56 -1.19
N SER A 481 -22.04 -6.07 0.04
CA SER A 481 -23.20 -5.83 0.90
C SER A 481 -23.44 -4.35 1.22
N LEU A 482 -22.42 -3.49 1.13
CA LEU A 482 -22.57 -2.04 1.31
C LEU A 482 -23.51 -1.44 0.24
N PHE A 483 -23.48 -1.97 -0.98
CA PHE A 483 -24.22 -1.42 -2.12
C PHE A 483 -25.58 -2.10 -2.33
N GLN A 484 -25.75 -3.34 -1.86
CA GLN A 484 -27.00 -4.10 -2.03
C GLN A 484 -28.18 -3.52 -1.23
N ASN A 485 -27.91 -2.88 -0.09
CA ASN A 485 -28.97 -2.36 0.80
C ASN A 485 -29.51 -0.99 0.38
N ARG A 486 -28.79 -0.20 -0.44
CA ARG A 486 -29.28 1.12 -0.89
C ARG A 486 -30.47 1.04 -1.82
N VAL A 487 -30.58 -0.05 -2.60
CA VAL A 487 -31.72 -0.28 -3.51
C VAL A 487 -33.04 -0.43 -2.75
N ARG A 488 -33.01 -0.80 -1.45
CA ARG A 488 -34.22 -0.99 -0.64
C ARG A 488 -34.71 0.29 0.05
N ASP A 489 -33.80 1.22 0.38
CA ASP A 489 -34.15 2.42 1.15
C ASP A 489 -34.47 3.64 0.25
N THR A 490 -34.04 3.67 -1.01
CA THR A 490 -34.41 4.75 -1.93
C THR A 490 -35.65 4.39 -2.74
N GLY A 491 -36.82 4.64 -2.15
CA GLY A 491 -38.06 4.74 -2.91
C GLY A 491 -37.90 5.73 -4.06
N SER A 492 -37.86 5.21 -5.29
CA SER A 492 -37.86 5.93 -6.56
C SER A 492 -36.95 7.16 -6.61
N HIS A 493 -35.65 7.02 -6.84
CA HIS A 493 -34.86 7.97 -7.66
C HIS A 493 -33.75 7.14 -8.31
N SER A 494 -33.67 7.20 -9.64
CA SER A 494 -32.76 6.42 -10.46
C SER A 494 -31.30 6.82 -10.21
N SER A 495 -30.61 6.14 -9.30
CA SER A 495 -29.16 5.96 -9.42
C SER A 495 -28.92 4.63 -10.11
N MET A 496 -28.33 4.67 -11.31
CA MET A 496 -27.93 3.48 -12.05
C MET A 496 -26.80 2.79 -11.28
N TYR A 497 -27.15 1.86 -10.40
CA TYR A 497 -26.23 0.79 -10.01
C TYR A 497 -26.70 -0.48 -10.71
N VAL A 498 -25.87 -0.99 -11.61
CA VAL A 498 -26.10 -2.27 -12.27
C VAL A 498 -26.13 -3.34 -11.17
N PRO A 499 -27.18 -4.19 -11.08
CA PRO A 499 -27.21 -5.27 -10.12
C PRO A 499 -25.97 -6.16 -10.29
N MET A 500 -25.23 -6.38 -9.20
CA MET A 500 -23.99 -7.18 -9.14
C MET A 500 -24.11 -8.63 -9.63
N THR A 501 -25.29 -9.07 -10.06
CA THR A 501 -25.50 -10.36 -10.73
C THR A 501 -24.86 -10.45 -12.12
N ARG A 502 -24.08 -9.45 -12.56
CA ARG A 502 -23.47 -9.37 -13.90
C ARG A 502 -21.95 -9.09 -13.92
N PHE A 503 -21.25 -9.27 -12.81
CA PHE A 503 -19.79 -9.44 -12.84
C PHE A 503 -19.43 -10.90 -13.05
#